data_AF-A0A485CLE7-F1
#
_entry.id   AF-A0A485CLE7-F1
#
_cell.length_a   1.000
_cell.length_b   1.000
_cell.length_c   1.000
_cell.angle_alpha   90.00
_cell.angle_beta   90.00
_cell.angle_gamma   90.00
#
_symmetry.space_group_name_H-M   'P 1'
#
loop_
_entity.id
_entity.type
_entity.pdbx_description
1 polymer ?
#
loop_
_entity_poly.entity_id
_entity_poly.type
_entity_poly.pdbx_seq_one_letter_code
_entity_poly.pdbx_strand_id
1 'polypeptide(L)'
;MKQFSRETFSSALELGRKALITLGMHPHQAQRAQLHFRRLDMRMLRELMPVNTDTLQISRVREARRELEEIFQREMQKESRQLDGWDEFE
;
A
#
# COMPACT_ATOMS: atom_id res chain seq x y z
N MET A 1 -6.36 0.83 23.00
CA MET A 1 -6.34 0.69 21.52
C MET A 1 -6.44 -0.79 21.17
N LYS A 2 -7.46 -1.21 20.40
CA LYS A 2 -7.51 -2.59 19.89
C LYS A 2 -6.35 -2.76 18.89
N GLN A 3 -5.37 -3.59 19.25
CA GLN A 3 -4.36 -4.06 18.30
C GLN A 3 -5.00 -5.19 17.50
N PHE A 4 -5.08 -5.03 16.18
CA PHE A 4 -5.56 -6.05 15.28
C PHE A 4 -4.53 -6.26 14.18
N SER A 5 -4.38 -7.51 13.76
CA SER A 5 -3.54 -7.91 12.64
C SER A 5 -4.39 -8.76 11.70
N ARG A 6 -4.13 -8.64 10.39
CA ARG A 6 -4.65 -9.60 9.41
C ARG A 6 -3.60 -10.68 9.23
N GLU A 7 -4.00 -11.92 9.46
CA GLU A 7 -3.13 -13.10 9.50
C GLU A 7 -2.20 -13.22 8.27
N THR A 8 -2.69 -12.90 7.07
CA THR A 8 -1.95 -13.08 5.81
C THR A 8 -1.34 -11.80 5.24
N PHE A 9 -1.55 -10.65 5.87
CA PHE A 9 -1.18 -9.37 5.25
C PHE A 9 0.34 -9.19 5.14
N SER A 10 1.08 -9.53 6.18
CA SER A 10 2.53 -9.36 6.20
C SER A 10 3.23 -10.22 5.16
N SER A 11 2.79 -11.47 4.98
CA SER A 11 3.35 -12.38 3.99
C SER A 11 2.98 -11.97 2.56
N ALA A 12 1.73 -11.57 2.31
CA ALA A 12 1.30 -11.06 1.01
C ALA A 12 2.06 -9.77 0.62
N LEU A 13 2.27 -8.87 1.58
CA LEU A 13 3.00 -7.63 1.36
C LEU A 13 4.49 -7.86 1.06
N GLU A 14 5.11 -8.84 1.71
CA GLU A 14 6.49 -9.25 1.41
C GLU A 14 6.60 -9.94 0.04
N LEU A 15 5.63 -10.78 -0.31
CA LEU A 15 5.55 -11.39 -1.64
C LEU A 15 5.44 -10.32 -2.73
N GLY A 16 4.60 -9.30 -2.53
CA GLY A 16 4.49 -8.17 -3.45
C GLY A 16 5.81 -7.43 -3.66
N ARG A 17 6.56 -7.17 -2.58
CA ARG A 17 7.90 -6.55 -2.67
C ARG A 17 8.86 -7.40 -3.52
N LYS A 18 8.92 -8.71 -3.28
CA LYS A 18 9.78 -9.63 -4.05
C LYS A 18 9.38 -9.69 -5.53
N ALA A 19 8.08 -9.68 -5.82
CA ALA A 19 7.58 -9.62 -7.18
C ALA A 19 8.01 -8.34 -7.90
N LEU A 20 7.90 -7.16 -7.25
CA LEU A 20 8.36 -5.89 -7.81
C LEU A 20 9.86 -5.91 -8.16
N ILE A 21 10.69 -6.46 -7.28
CA ILE A 21 12.14 -6.61 -7.53
C ILE A 21 12.38 -7.53 -8.73
N THR A 22 11.67 -8.66 -8.80
CA THR A 22 11.81 -9.63 -9.90
C THR A 22 11.42 -9.03 -11.25
N LEU A 23 10.46 -8.09 -11.25
CA LEU A 23 10.01 -7.37 -12.44
C LEU A 23 10.92 -6.19 -12.83
N GLY A 24 12.00 -5.94 -12.10
CA GLY A 24 13.01 -4.92 -12.43
C GLY A 24 12.97 -3.65 -11.59
N MET A 25 12.11 -3.56 -10.56
CA MET A 25 12.14 -2.42 -9.62
C MET A 25 13.36 -2.48 -8.70
N HIS A 26 14.05 -1.36 -8.50
CA HIS A 26 15.20 -1.29 -7.60
C HIS A 26 14.80 -1.71 -6.15
N PRO A 27 15.61 -2.51 -5.41
CA PRO A 27 15.24 -3.02 -4.09
C PRO A 27 14.80 -1.96 -3.07
N HIS A 28 15.45 -0.79 -3.07
CA HIS A 28 15.07 0.33 -2.21
C HIS A 28 13.68 0.89 -2.59
N GLN A 29 13.39 1.04 -3.89
CA GLN A 29 12.08 1.51 -4.36
C GLN A 29 10.98 0.51 -4.00
N ALA A 30 11.23 -0.80 -4.15
CA ALA A 30 10.29 -1.85 -3.78
C ALA A 30 10.01 -1.85 -2.26
N GLN A 31 11.03 -1.65 -1.42
CA GLN A 31 10.86 -1.52 0.03
C GLN A 31 10.06 -0.28 0.40
N ARG A 32 10.29 0.86 -0.27
CA ARG A 32 9.51 2.08 -0.06
C ARG A 32 8.05 1.89 -0.45
N ALA A 33 7.78 1.32 -1.62
CA ALA A 33 6.46 0.94 -2.09
C ALA A 33 5.72 0.04 -1.07
N GLN A 34 6.41 -0.96 -0.53
CA GLN A 34 5.89 -1.86 0.51
C GLN A 34 5.46 -1.09 1.79
N LEU A 35 6.34 -0.21 2.31
CA LEU A 35 6.07 0.59 3.50
C LEU A 35 4.92 1.57 3.27
N HIS A 36 4.87 2.18 2.09
CA HIS A 36 3.81 3.12 1.74
C HIS A 36 2.45 2.42 1.64
N PHE A 37 2.39 1.27 0.96
CA PHE A 37 1.18 0.47 0.85
C PHE A 37 0.66 0.05 2.24
N ARG A 38 1.57 -0.41 3.13
CA ARG A 38 1.21 -0.74 4.52
C ARG A 38 0.51 0.40 5.25
N ARG A 39 1.00 1.63 5.12
CA ARG A 39 0.42 2.80 5.80
C ARG A 39 -0.98 3.11 5.25
N LEU A 40 -1.13 3.14 3.93
CA LEU A 40 -2.41 3.44 3.27
C LEU A 40 -3.46 2.40 3.63
N ASP A 41 -3.09 1.12 3.53
CA ASP A 41 -4.02 0.03 3.79
C ASP A 41 -4.45 -0.01 5.26
N MET A 42 -3.53 0.20 6.22
CA MET A 42 -3.90 0.30 7.64
C MET A 42 -4.77 1.50 7.95
N ARG A 43 -4.62 2.61 7.21
CA ARG A 43 -5.52 3.77 7.34
C ARG A 43 -6.91 3.41 6.82
N MET A 44 -7.00 2.91 5.59
CA MET A 44 -8.25 2.51 4.96
C MET A 44 -8.99 1.45 5.77
N LEU A 45 -8.30 0.43 6.28
CA LEU A 45 -8.90 -0.62 7.09
C LEU A 45 -9.54 -0.06 8.37
N ARG A 46 -8.94 0.95 9.00
CA ARG A 46 -9.54 1.63 10.16
C ARG A 46 -10.79 2.44 9.78
N GLU A 47 -10.79 3.07 8.61
CA GLU A 47 -11.94 3.83 8.09
C GLU A 47 -13.11 2.91 7.67
N LEU A 48 -12.79 1.68 7.24
CA LEU A 48 -13.75 0.66 6.82
C LEU A 48 -14.30 -0.19 7.96
N MET A 49 -13.57 -0.34 9.07
CA MET A 49 -14.06 -1.04 10.25
C MET A 49 -15.34 -0.34 10.75
N PRO A 50 -16.50 -1.00 10.70
CA PRO A 50 -17.74 -0.36 11.12
C PRO A 50 -17.69 -0.13 12.64
N VAL A 51 -18.19 1.03 13.08
CA VAL A 51 -18.40 1.28 14.52
C VAL A 51 -19.43 0.30 15.09
N ASN A 52 -20.32 -0.25 14.27
CA ASN A 52 -21.19 -1.38 14.60
C ASN A 52 -21.52 -2.22 13.34
N THR A 53 -21.37 -3.53 13.48
CA THR A 53 -21.57 -4.59 12.48
C THR A 53 -22.88 -4.42 11.73
N ASP A 54 -22.83 -4.28 10.40
CA ASP A 54 -23.89 -4.77 9.52
C ASP A 54 -23.42 -4.88 8.05
N THR A 55 -24.11 -5.77 7.35
CA THR A 55 -23.71 -6.63 6.23
C THR A 55 -23.58 -5.97 4.85
N LEU A 56 -23.34 -4.65 4.78
CA LEU A 56 -23.15 -3.87 3.54
C LEU A 56 -21.70 -3.85 3.00
N GLN A 57 -20.90 -4.86 3.34
CA GLN A 57 -19.43 -4.74 3.37
C GLN A 57 -18.72 -4.96 2.01
N ILE A 58 -19.28 -5.73 1.08
CA ILE A 58 -18.52 -6.18 -0.10
C ILE A 58 -18.34 -5.06 -1.15
N SER A 59 -19.38 -4.27 -1.42
CA SER A 59 -19.31 -3.14 -2.37
C SER A 59 -18.30 -2.10 -1.89
N ARG A 60 -18.38 -1.76 -0.59
CA ARG A 60 -17.52 -0.76 0.04
C ARG A 60 -16.05 -1.19 0.09
N VAL A 61 -15.77 -2.48 0.31
CA VAL A 61 -14.40 -3.00 0.27
C VAL A 61 -13.79 -2.92 -1.13
N ARG A 62 -14.58 -3.21 -2.18
CA ARG A 62 -14.08 -3.09 -3.57
C ARG A 62 -13.79 -1.65 -3.96
N GLU A 63 -14.68 -0.73 -3.59
CA GLU A 63 -14.52 0.71 -3.83
C GLU A 63 -13.29 1.24 -3.09
N ALA A 64 -13.16 0.95 -1.81
CA ALA A 64 -12.01 1.38 -1.03
C ALA A 64 -10.68 0.79 -1.55
N ARG A 65 -10.68 -0.47 -2.04
CA ARG A 65 -9.50 -1.05 -2.67
C ARG A 65 -9.08 -0.26 -3.92
N ARG A 66 -10.05 0.18 -4.73
CA ARG A 66 -9.78 1.01 -5.92
C ARG A 66 -9.23 2.38 -5.51
N GLU A 67 -9.85 3.04 -4.54
CA GLU A 67 -9.37 4.34 -4.03
C GLU A 67 -7.94 4.25 -3.51
N LEU A 68 -7.62 3.17 -2.78
CA LEU A 68 -6.27 2.94 -2.27
C LEU A 68 -5.25 2.75 -3.40
N GLU A 69 -5.62 2.02 -4.45
CA GLU A 69 -4.76 1.83 -5.62
C GLU A 69 -4.52 3.16 -6.36
N GLU A 70 -5.53 4.00 -6.49
CA GLU A 70 -5.41 5.35 -7.07
C GLU A 70 -4.55 6.30 -6.22
N ILE A 71 -4.68 6.25 -4.89
CA ILE A 71 -3.84 7.05 -3.98
C ILE A 71 -2.39 6.56 -4.07
N PHE A 72 -2.19 5.25 -4.06
CA PHE A 72 -0.88 4.64 -4.14
C PHE A 72 -0.16 5.01 -5.45
N GLN A 73 -0.83 4.90 -6.59
CA GLN A 73 -0.27 5.31 -7.89
C GLN A 73 0.10 6.80 -7.91
N ARG A 74 -0.77 7.68 -7.39
CA ARG A 74 -0.51 9.12 -7.32
C ARG A 74 0.71 9.45 -6.47
N GLU A 75 0.83 8.84 -5.29
CA GLU A 75 1.98 9.07 -4.41
C GLU A 75 3.27 8.50 -5.00
N MET A 76 3.23 7.32 -5.63
CA MET A 76 4.38 6.75 -6.35
C MET A 76 4.84 7.65 -7.51
N GLN A 77 3.92 8.26 -8.26
CA GLN A 77 4.28 9.20 -9.34
C GLN A 77 4.90 10.49 -8.80
N LYS A 78 4.37 11.05 -7.70
CA LYS A 78 4.98 12.22 -7.05
C LYS A 78 6.38 11.91 -6.53
N GLU A 79 6.56 10.72 -5.95
CA GLU A 79 7.83 10.26 -5.41
C GLU A 79 8.86 10.04 -6.52
N SER A 80 8.47 9.43 -7.64
CA SER A 80 9.34 9.28 -8.82
C SER A 80 9.81 10.63 -9.37
N ARG A 81 8.93 11.65 -9.41
CA ARG A 81 9.29 13.00 -9.83
C ARG A 81 10.23 13.73 -8.85
N GLN A 82 10.24 13.35 -7.57
CA GLN A 82 11.19 13.87 -6.59
C GLN A 82 12.55 13.15 -6.66
N LEU A 83 12.61 11.96 -7.27
CA LEU A 83 13.82 11.14 -7.34
C LEU A 83 14.72 11.46 -8.53
N ASP A 84 14.21 12.12 -9.57
CA ASP A 84 14.98 12.60 -10.74
C ASP A 84 16.08 13.63 -10.38
N GLY A 85 16.14 14.06 -9.11
CA GLY A 85 17.20 14.93 -8.58
C GLY A 85 18.32 14.22 -7.81
N TRP A 86 18.36 12.88 -7.77
CA TRP A 86 19.40 12.12 -7.06
C TRP A 86 20.39 11.39 -7.97
N ASP A 87 20.18 11.37 -9.29
CA ASP A 87 21.08 10.73 -10.25
C ASP A 87 22.33 11.60 -10.58
N GLU A 88 22.61 12.64 -9.78
CA GLU A 88 23.73 13.59 -10.00
C GLU A 88 24.99 13.30 -9.16
N PHE A 89 25.02 12.19 -8.42
CA PHE A 89 26.22 11.76 -7.69
C PHE A 89 26.59 10.30 -8.01
N GLU A 90 27.22 10.10 -9.16
CA GLU A 90 28.10 8.97 -9.45
C GLU A 90 29.44 9.47 -10.03
#